data_AF-A0A1Y4TQ31-F1
#
_entry.id   AF-A0A1Y4TQ31-F1
#
_cell.length_a   1.000
_cell.length_b   1.000
_cell.length_c   1.000
_cell.angle_alpha   90.00
_cell.angle_beta   90.00
_cell.angle_gamma   90.00
#
_symmetry.space_group_name_H-M   'P 1'
#
loop_
_entity.id
_entity.type
_entity.pdbx_description
1 polymer ?
#
loop_
_entity_poly.entity_id
_entity_poly.type
_entity_poly.pdbx_seq_one_letter_code
_entity_poly.pdbx_strand_id
1 'polypeptide(L)'
;MNIRLQIIVAVIIIIALAVIINMIRKKALELRYALAWLLVGVGVLILDIFPGIMEKLATALGIYSPVNMLFFMGFCFSLIIIFVLTIAVSRMSIRIKNLTQELALHERENKETD
;
A
#
# COMPACT_ATOMS: atom_id res chain seq x y z
N MET A 1 19.23 17.47 -5.26
CA MET A 1 17.79 17.78 -5.05
C MET A 1 17.65 19.21 -4.55
N ASN A 2 16.60 19.97 -4.91
CA ASN A 2 16.37 21.28 -4.27
C ASN A 2 15.89 21.03 -2.83
N ILE A 3 16.60 21.54 -1.83
CA ILE A 3 16.32 21.27 -0.40
C ILE A 3 14.88 21.60 -0.01
N ARG A 4 14.28 22.59 -0.68
CA ARG A 4 12.87 22.98 -0.47
C ARG A 4 11.92 21.84 -0.85
N LEU A 5 12.15 21.17 -1.97
CA LEU A 5 11.32 20.05 -2.43
C LEU A 5 11.49 18.83 -1.52
N GLN A 6 12.72 18.55 -1.09
CA GLN A 6 13.00 17.46 -0.15
C GLN A 6 12.22 17.63 1.16
N ILE A 7 12.26 18.83 1.76
CA ILE A 7 11.52 19.11 3.00
C ILE A 7 10.01 18.95 2.80
N ILE A 8 9.46 19.45 1.68
CA ILE A 8 8.03 19.33 1.38
C ILE A 8 7.63 17.84 1.27
N VAL A 9 8.40 17.04 0.52
CA VAL A 9 8.14 15.61 0.34
C VAL A 9 8.24 14.87 1.68
N ALA A 10 9.28 15.11 2.46
CA ALA A 10 9.46 14.51 3.78
C ALA A 10 8.28 14.81 4.71
N VAL A 11 7.81 16.08 4.77
CA VAL A 11 6.66 16.47 5.60
C VAL A 11 5.39 15.75 5.16
N ILE A 12 5.13 15.67 3.85
CA ILE A 12 3.97 14.94 3.31
C ILE A 12 4.02 13.46 3.70
N ILE A 13 5.18 12.81 3.58
CA ILE A 13 5.37 11.40 3.94
C ILE A 13 5.13 11.20 5.44
N ILE A 14 5.67 12.07 6.30
CA ILE A 14 5.48 12.00 7.75
C ILE A 14 4.00 12.13 8.11
N ILE A 15 3.28 13.09 7.51
CA ILE A 15 1.84 13.25 7.72
C ILE A 15 1.09 12.00 7.26
N ALA A 16 1.41 11.45 6.09
CA ALA A 16 0.77 10.24 5.57
C ALA A 16 1.00 9.04 6.51
N LEU A 17 2.23 8.84 6.99
CA LEU A 17 2.54 7.79 7.97
C LEU A 17 1.78 7.99 9.28
N ALA A 18 1.69 9.22 9.79
CA ALA A 18 0.91 9.54 10.99
C ALA A 18 -0.59 9.24 10.80
N VAL A 19 -1.15 9.55 9.62
CA VAL A 19 -2.54 9.20 9.27
C VAL A 19 -2.74 7.69 9.25
N ILE A 20 -1.85 6.94 8.60
CA ILE A 20 -1.92 5.46 8.56
C ILE A 20 -1.88 4.89 9.98
N ILE A 21 -0.94 5.34 10.82
CA ILE A 21 -0.83 4.91 12.22
C ILE A 21 -2.11 5.24 13.00
N ASN A 22 -2.68 6.42 12.79
CA ASN A 22 -3.93 6.82 13.44
C ASN A 22 -5.12 5.94 12.99
N MET A 23 -5.19 5.57 11.70
CA MET A 23 -6.22 4.67 11.18
C MET A 23 -6.09 3.25 11.79
N ILE A 24 -4.86 2.76 11.97
CA ILE A 24 -4.61 1.50 12.69
C ILE A 24 -5.08 1.62 14.15
N ARG A 25 -4.72 2.69 14.85
CA ARG A 25 -5.13 2.93 16.25
C ARG A 25 -6.66 2.99 16.41
N LYS A 26 -7.36 3.57 15.44
CA LYS A 26 -8.83 3.64 15.39
C LYS A 26 -9.50 2.34 14.93
N LYS A 27 -8.74 1.25 14.70
CA LYS A 27 -9.21 -0.03 14.14
C LYS A 27 -9.94 0.12 12.80
N ALA A 28 -9.70 1.21 12.07
CA ALA A 28 -10.30 1.47 10.76
C ALA A 28 -9.56 0.72 9.64
N LEU A 29 -8.30 0.34 9.87
CA LEU A 29 -7.46 -0.44 8.96
C LEU A 29 -6.85 -1.62 9.73
N GLU A 30 -7.01 -2.84 9.23
CA GLU A 30 -6.26 -3.97 9.77
C GLU A 30 -4.77 -3.77 9.52
N LEU A 31 -3.96 -4.09 10.53
CA LEU A 31 -2.51 -3.96 10.47
C LEU A 31 -1.92 -4.61 9.21
N ARG A 32 -2.43 -5.78 8.78
CA ARG A 32 -1.88 -6.49 7.61
C ARG A 32 -1.92 -5.66 6.32
N TYR A 33 -2.93 -4.82 6.14
CA TYR A 33 -3.06 -4.00 4.93
C TYR A 33 -2.28 -2.70 5.05
N ALA A 34 -2.16 -2.17 6.27
CA ALA A 34 -1.39 -0.96 6.54
C ALA A 34 0.13 -1.21 6.54
N LEU A 35 0.58 -2.44 6.83
CA LEU A 35 2.00 -2.81 6.83
C LEU A 35 2.69 -2.53 5.50
N ALA A 36 2.04 -2.80 4.37
CA ALA A 36 2.61 -2.52 3.05
C ALA A 36 2.85 -1.01 2.84
N TRP A 37 1.89 -0.18 3.23
CA TRP A 37 1.99 1.27 3.15
C TRP A 37 3.01 1.85 4.13
N LEU A 38 3.10 1.30 5.34
CA LEU A 38 4.13 1.67 6.32
C LEU A 38 5.53 1.36 5.80
N LEU A 39 5.75 0.16 5.25
CA LEU A 39 7.04 -0.26 4.72
C LEU A 39 7.46 0.64 3.55
N VAL A 40 6.57 0.89 2.59
CA VAL A 40 6.85 1.77 1.46
C VAL A 40 7.08 3.21 1.92
N GLY A 41 6.25 3.75 2.81
CA GLY A 41 6.40 5.12 3.30
C GLY A 41 7.71 5.34 4.05
N VAL A 42 8.11 4.39 4.92
CA VAL A 42 9.41 4.44 5.62
C VAL A 42 10.56 4.26 4.62
N GLY A 43 10.44 3.34 3.66
CA GLY A 43 11.46 3.13 2.64
C GLY A 43 11.69 4.37 1.78
N VAL A 44 10.61 5.03 1.33
CA VAL A 44 10.69 6.28 0.56
C VAL A 44 11.27 7.41 1.41
N LEU A 45 10.90 7.51 2.70
CA LEU A 45 11.47 8.52 3.60
C LEU A 45 12.99 8.35 3.77
N ILE A 46 13.47 7.11 3.90
CA ILE A 46 14.90 6.82 3.97
C ILE A 46 15.57 7.25 2.65
N LEU A 47 15.01 6.87 1.50
CA LEU A 47 15.57 7.25 0.19
C LEU A 47 15.57 8.77 -0.04
N ASP A 48 14.57 9.47 0.48
CA ASP A 48 14.46 10.94 0.41
C ASP A 48 15.51 11.64 1.28
N ILE A 49 15.84 11.10 2.45
CA ILE A 49 16.88 11.64 3.35
C ILE A 49 18.30 11.39 2.82
N PHE A 50 18.52 10.29 2.09
CA PHE A 50 19.84 9.90 1.56
C PHE A 50 19.94 10.10 0.03
N PRO A 51 20.17 11.34 -0.46
CA PRO A 51 20.19 11.64 -1.89
C PRO A 51 21.28 10.90 -2.66
N GLY A 52 22.40 10.54 -2.02
CA GLY A 52 23.48 9.80 -2.68
C GLY A 52 23.09 8.39 -3.15
N ILE A 53 22.11 7.74 -2.51
CA ILE A 53 21.55 6.46 -2.98
C ILE A 53 20.69 6.72 -4.22
N MET A 54 19.92 7.80 -4.19
CA MET A 54 18.99 8.16 -5.24
C MET A 54 19.68 8.64 -6.51
N GLU A 55 20.78 9.37 -6.39
CA GLU A 55 21.64 9.77 -7.51
C GLU A 55 22.27 8.55 -8.21
N LYS A 56 22.73 7.55 -7.44
CA LYS A 56 23.28 6.31 -8.02
C LYS A 56 22.21 5.52 -8.78
N LEU A 57 21.03 5.36 -8.20
CA LEU A 57 19.92 4.67 -8.85
C LEU A 57 19.44 5.41 -10.10
N ALA A 58 19.29 6.74 -10.02
CA ALA A 58 18.90 7.58 -11.15
C ALA A 58 19.90 7.44 -12.30
N THR A 59 21.21 7.48 -12.00
CA THR A 59 22.26 7.31 -13.02
C THR A 59 22.25 5.91 -13.63
N ALA A 60 22.06 4.86 -12.83
CA ALA A 60 22.00 3.47 -13.31
C ALA A 60 20.81 3.23 -14.25
N LEU A 61 19.68 3.91 -14.02
CA LEU A 61 18.47 3.80 -14.83
C LEU A 61 18.36 4.87 -15.94
N GLY A 62 19.33 5.79 -16.04
CA GLY A 62 19.32 6.88 -17.02
C GLY A 62 18.30 7.99 -16.74
N ILE A 63 17.84 8.14 -15.49
CA ILE A 63 16.89 9.17 -15.07
C ILE A 63 17.67 10.45 -14.68
N TYR A 64 17.35 11.56 -15.33
CA TYR A 64 18.08 12.82 -15.16
C TYR A 64 17.88 13.51 -13.79
N SER A 65 16.69 13.37 -13.19
CA SER A 65 16.34 14.06 -11.94
C SER A 65 16.11 13.07 -10.79
N PRO A 66 16.80 13.20 -9.64
CA PRO A 66 16.54 12.38 -8.45
C PRO A 66 15.07 12.44 -7.98
N VAL A 67 14.40 13.58 -8.20
CA VAL A 67 12.98 13.73 -7.89
C VAL A 67 12.13 12.83 -8.78
N ASN A 68 12.41 12.78 -10.08
CA ASN A 68 11.69 11.90 -11.01
C ASN A 68 11.93 10.42 -10.67
N MET A 69 13.14 10.08 -10.23
CA MET A 69 13.45 8.74 -9.75
C MET A 69 12.59 8.36 -8.53
N LEU A 70 12.35 9.31 -7.61
CA LEU A 70 11.54 9.08 -6.41
C LEU A 70 10.07 8.86 -6.78
N PHE A 71 9.54 9.67 -7.70
CA PHE A 71 8.20 9.45 -8.25
C PHE A 71 8.09 8.11 -8.99
N PHE A 72 9.08 7.73 -9.79
CA PHE A 72 9.08 6.46 -10.51
C PHE A 72 9.05 5.27 -9.56
N MET A 73 9.89 5.24 -8.53
CA MET A 73 9.84 4.19 -7.50
C MET A 73 8.51 4.17 -6.76
N GLY A 74 8.01 5.34 -6.36
CA GLY A 74 6.70 5.46 -5.72
C GLY A 74 5.57 4.89 -6.58
N PHE A 75 5.61 5.13 -7.89
CA PHE A 75 4.67 4.58 -8.85
C PHE A 75 4.81 3.06 -9.01
N CYS A 76 6.03 2.54 -9.13
CA CYS A 76 6.25 1.09 -9.18
C CYS A 76 5.74 0.39 -7.91
N PHE A 77 6.03 0.94 -6.73
CA PHE A 77 5.54 0.38 -5.47
C PHE A 77 4.03 0.46 -5.34
N SER A 78 3.41 1.55 -5.79
CA SER A 78 1.94 1.68 -5.75
C SER A 78 1.27 0.66 -6.66
N LEU A 79 1.80 0.40 -7.86
CA LEU A 79 1.30 -0.66 -8.74
C LEU A 79 1.35 -2.05 -8.09
N ILE A 80 2.46 -2.37 -7.41
CA ILE A 80 2.60 -3.64 -6.69
C ILE A 80 1.54 -3.72 -5.57
N ILE A 81 1.37 -2.66 -4.78
CA ILE A 81 0.36 -2.63 -3.71
C ILE A 81 -1.05 -2.81 -4.27
N ILE A 82 -1.40 -2.08 -5.33
CA ILE A 82 -2.70 -2.15 -5.98
C ILE A 82 -2.95 -3.55 -6.54
N PHE A 83 -1.94 -4.17 -7.14
CA PHE A 83 -2.05 -5.54 -7.66
C PHE A 83 -2.28 -6.56 -6.53
N VAL A 84 -1.52 -6.47 -5.43
CA VAL A 84 -1.72 -7.31 -4.24
C VAL A 84 -3.11 -7.10 -3.65
N LEU A 85 -3.58 -5.85 -3.58
CA LEU A 85 -4.93 -5.52 -3.12
C LEU A 85 -5.99 -6.14 -4.03
N THR A 86 -5.80 -6.06 -5.35
CA THR A 86 -6.69 -6.66 -6.35
C THR A 86 -6.81 -8.16 -6.14
N ILE A 87 -5.69 -8.84 -5.89
CA ILE A 87 -5.67 -10.27 -5.55
C ILE A 87 -6.44 -10.53 -4.24
N ALA A 88 -6.22 -9.72 -3.21
CA ALA A 88 -6.90 -9.88 -1.92
C ALA A 88 -8.42 -9.73 -2.07
N VAL A 89 -8.87 -8.72 -2.82
CA VAL A 89 -10.29 -8.47 -3.13
C VAL A 89 -10.88 -9.63 -3.93
N SER A 90 -10.17 -10.13 -4.93
CA SER A 90 -10.61 -11.30 -5.73
C SER A 90 -10.83 -12.53 -4.85
N ARG A 91 -9.89 -12.86 -3.94
CA ARG A 91 -10.05 -13.98 -3.01
C ARG A 91 -11.20 -13.78 -2.03
N MET A 92 -11.41 -12.55 -1.54
CA MET A 92 -12.54 -12.24 -0.66
C MET A 92 -13.88 -12.44 -1.38
N SER A 93 -13.99 -12.03 -2.65
CA SER A 93 -15.18 -12.24 -3.46
C SER A 93 -15.54 -13.72 -3.61
N ILE A 94 -14.54 -14.58 -3.88
CA ILE A 94 -14.74 -16.04 -3.96
C ILE A 94 -15.22 -16.61 -2.62
N ARG A 95 -14.62 -16.18 -1.50
CA ARG A 95 -15.03 -16.64 -0.16
C ARG A 95 -16.47 -16.23 0.17
N ILE A 96 -16.85 -15.00 -0.14
CA ILE A 96 -18.22 -14.52 0.05
C ILE A 96 -19.19 -15.37 -0.76
N LYS A 97 -18.90 -15.62 -2.05
CA LYS A 97 -19.71 -16.49 -2.91
C LYS A 97 -19.89 -17.88 -2.29
N ASN A 98 -18.81 -18.52 -1.86
CA ASN A 98 -18.87 -19.86 -1.29
C ASN A 98 -19.70 -19.88 0.01
N LEU A 99 -19.51 -18.89 0.89
CA LEU A 99 -20.27 -18.78 2.13
C LEU A 99 -21.77 -18.56 1.87
N THR A 100 -22.12 -17.74 0.87
CA THR A 100 -23.52 -17.57 0.45
C THR A 100 -24.12 -18.86 -0.08
N GLN A 101 -23.36 -19.66 -0.84
CA GLN A 101 -23.83 -20.96 -1.34
C GLN A 101 -24.03 -21.97 -0.21
N GLU A 102 -23.10 -22.04 0.75
CA GLU A 102 -23.21 -22.91 1.92
C GLU A 102 -24.42 -22.52 2.78
N LEU A 103 -24.65 -21.21 3.01
CA LEU A 103 -25.83 -20.71 3.71
C LEU A 103 -27.13 -21.09 2.99
N ALA A 104 -27.18 -20.98 1.66
CA ALA A 104 -28.36 -21.35 0.88
C ALA A 104 -28.67 -22.86 0.93
N LEU A 105 -27.65 -23.71 0.92
CA LEU A 105 -27.81 -25.16 1.09
C LEU A 105 -28.29 -25.49 2.51
N HIS A 106 -27.70 -24.86 3.52
CA HIS A 106 -28.08 -25.04 4.92
C HIS A 106 -29.53 -24.60 5.20
N GLU A 107 -29.97 -23.46 4.64
CA GLU A 107 -31.37 -23.02 4.74
C GLU A 107 -32.35 -23.98 4.06
N ARG A 108 -31.91 -24.65 2.98
CA ARG A 108 -32.74 -25.63 2.30
C ARG A 108 -32.90 -26.91 3.10
N GLU A 109 -31.81 -27.43 3.67
CA GLU A 109 -31.81 -28.63 4.51
C GLU A 109 -32.72 -28.46 5.75
N ASN A 110 -32.65 -27.30 6.40
CA ASN A 110 -33.52 -26.97 7.53
C ASN A 110 -35.01 -26.92 7.14
N LYS A 111 -35.35 -26.46 5.93
CA LYS A 111 -36.74 -26.45 5.45
C LYS A 111 -37.28 -27.83 5.07
N GLU A 112 -36.41 -28.77 4.72
CA GLU A 112 -36.79 -30.15 4.39
C GLU A 112 -36.94 -31.03 5.65
N THR A 113 -36.45 -30.57 6.81
CA THR A 113 -36.52 -31.28 8.10
C THR A 113 -37.67 -30.83 9.02
N ASP A 114 -38.35 -29.73 8.69
CA ASP A 114 -39.60 -29.25 9.32
C ASP A 114 -40.85 -29.70 8.52
#